data_AF-A0AA38YA87-F1
#
_entry.id   AF-A0AA38YA87-F1
#
_cell.length_a   1.000
_cell.length_b   1.000
_cell.length_c   1.000
_cell.angle_alpha   90.00
_cell.angle_beta   90.00
_cell.angle_gamma   90.00
#
_symmetry.space_group_name_H-M   'P 1'
#
loop_
_entity.id
_entity.type
_entity.pdbx_description
1 polymer ?
#
loop_
_entity_poly.entity_id
_entity_poly.type
_entity_poly.pdbx_seq_one_letter_code
_entity_poly.pdbx_strand_id
1 'polypeptide(L)'
;MTAYGDSAGIKFKFGGTISNTLEAHRVIQYFQEKKGLETADKIINSLYYQFFEDEKSPASDETLLKATADAGIPGDEARAVIEDKSEGLMDVKALIREQASNGIDSIPNVLFEGKKRDFTLVGAKDVEEYEKVLHQIAKESN
;
A
#
# COMPACT_ATOMS: atom_id res chain seq x y z
N MET A 1 -16.30 -14.72 -3.20
CA MET A 1 -15.05 -13.96 -3.06
C MET A 1 -14.95 -12.84 -4.10
N THR A 2 -15.29 -13.08 -5.37
CA THR A 2 -15.33 -12.02 -6.40
C THR A 2 -16.27 -10.86 -6.06
N ALA A 3 -17.45 -11.16 -5.51
CA ALA A 3 -18.44 -10.15 -5.12
C ALA A 3 -18.01 -9.17 -4.00
N TYR A 4 -16.88 -9.40 -3.31
CA TYR A 4 -16.41 -8.49 -2.25
C TYR A 4 -15.95 -7.14 -2.80
N GLY A 5 -15.56 -7.07 -4.08
CA GLY A 5 -15.10 -5.83 -4.69
C GLY A 5 -16.18 -5.04 -5.41
N ASP A 6 -17.36 -5.62 -5.63
CA ASP A 6 -18.40 -5.03 -6.48
C ASP A 6 -18.87 -3.66 -5.98
N SER A 7 -19.07 -3.51 -4.66
CA SER A 7 -19.46 -2.24 -4.05
C SER A 7 -18.36 -1.17 -4.13
N ALA A 8 -17.11 -1.58 -4.28
CA ALA A 8 -15.94 -0.71 -4.43
C ALA A 8 -15.50 -0.57 -5.91
N GLY A 9 -16.19 -1.21 -6.86
CA GLY A 9 -15.83 -1.22 -8.28
C GLY A 9 -14.61 -2.07 -8.64
N ILE A 10 -14.15 -2.96 -7.74
CA ILE A 10 -12.97 -3.81 -7.94
C ILE A 10 -13.40 -5.19 -8.46
N LYS A 11 -12.90 -5.61 -9.62
CA LYS A 11 -13.25 -6.91 -10.22
C LYS A 11 -12.24 -7.99 -9.82
N PHE A 12 -12.29 -8.42 -8.57
CA PHE A 12 -11.34 -9.39 -8.04
C PHE A 12 -11.27 -10.67 -8.88
N LYS A 13 -10.04 -11.07 -9.23
CA LYS A 13 -9.69 -12.36 -9.82
C LYS A 13 -8.73 -13.10 -8.89
N PHE A 14 -8.87 -14.42 -8.79
CA PHE A 14 -8.19 -15.24 -7.79
C PHE A 14 -7.32 -16.37 -8.39
N GLY A 15 -7.14 -16.40 -9.71
CA GLY A 15 -6.32 -17.40 -10.41
C GLY A 15 -4.83 -17.05 -10.50
N GLY A 16 -4.42 -15.87 -10.00
CA GLY A 16 -3.04 -15.41 -10.01
C GLY A 16 -2.11 -16.15 -9.05
N THR A 17 -0.81 -15.97 -9.24
CA THR A 17 0.21 -16.55 -8.37
C THR A 17 0.30 -15.78 -7.05
N ILE A 18 0.15 -16.48 -5.93
CA ILE A 18 0.48 -15.93 -4.62
C ILE A 18 2.00 -15.84 -4.48
N SER A 19 2.51 -14.63 -4.27
CA SER A 19 3.93 -14.36 -4.11
C SER A 19 4.20 -13.54 -2.85
N ASN A 20 5.43 -13.61 -2.36
CA ASN A 20 5.90 -12.67 -1.35
C ASN A 20 5.85 -11.24 -1.91
N THR A 21 5.33 -10.28 -1.15
CA THR A 21 5.13 -8.88 -1.59
C THR A 21 6.23 -7.93 -1.13
N LEU A 22 7.30 -8.43 -0.49
CA LEU A 22 8.39 -7.61 0.04
C LEU A 22 9.05 -6.75 -1.04
N GLU A 23 9.24 -7.30 -2.24
CA GLU A 23 9.81 -6.55 -3.36
C GLU A 23 8.92 -5.38 -3.80
N ALA A 24 7.60 -5.58 -3.81
CA ALA A 24 6.65 -4.50 -4.10
C ALA A 24 6.77 -3.37 -3.07
N HIS A 25 6.80 -3.72 -1.77
CA HIS A 25 6.94 -2.75 -0.69
C HIS A 25 8.28 -2.01 -0.76
N ARG A 26 9.37 -2.71 -1.10
CA ARG A 26 10.71 -2.12 -1.27
C ARG A 26 10.71 -1.06 -2.36
N VAL A 27 10.16 -1.39 -3.53
CA VAL A 27 10.08 -0.46 -4.67
C VAL A 27 9.17 0.74 -4.36
N ILE A 28 8.00 0.50 -3.74
CA ILE A 28 7.10 1.58 -3.30
C ILE A 28 7.84 2.52 -2.35
N GLN A 29 8.46 1.99 -1.29
CA GLN A 29 9.14 2.79 -0.28
C GLN A 29 10.29 3.61 -0.90
N TYR A 30 11.10 2.99 -1.76
CA TYR A 30 12.20 3.66 -2.43
C TYR A 30 11.73 4.90 -3.22
N PHE A 31 10.70 4.74 -4.05
CA PHE A 31 10.19 5.84 -4.85
C PHE A 31 9.37 6.84 -4.05
N GLN A 32 8.73 6.41 -2.95
CA GLN A 32 8.09 7.32 -2.01
C GLN A 32 9.10 8.31 -1.41
N GLU A 33 10.26 7.81 -0.96
CA GLU A 33 11.31 8.65 -0.39
C GLU A 33 11.93 9.61 -1.41
N LYS A 34 12.12 9.15 -2.66
CA LYS A 34 12.78 9.95 -3.70
C LYS A 34 11.85 10.90 -4.46
N LYS A 35 10.59 10.53 -4.64
CA LYS A 35 9.65 11.23 -5.55
C LYS A 35 8.33 11.61 -4.87
N GLY A 36 8.17 11.30 -3.59
CA GLY A 36 7.03 11.70 -2.77
C GLY A 36 5.81 10.78 -2.87
N LEU A 37 4.81 11.11 -2.04
CA LEU A 37 3.60 10.31 -1.80
C LEU A 37 2.76 10.12 -3.07
N GLU A 38 2.65 11.12 -3.94
CA GLU A 38 1.87 11.02 -5.17
C GLU A 38 2.44 9.96 -6.13
N THR A 39 3.77 9.85 -6.20
CA THR A 39 4.42 8.82 -7.02
C THR A 39 4.17 7.44 -6.43
N ALA A 40 4.31 7.29 -5.11
CA ALA A 40 4.04 6.04 -4.42
C ALA A 40 2.58 5.59 -4.60
N ASP A 41 1.62 6.51 -4.50
CA ASP A 41 0.20 6.24 -4.69
C ASP A 41 -0.10 5.73 -6.12
N LYS A 42 0.51 6.32 -7.15
CA LYS A 42 0.40 5.81 -8.53
C LYS A 42 0.96 4.39 -8.69
N ILE A 43 2.11 4.10 -8.06
CA ILE A 43 2.69 2.75 -8.06
C ILE A 43 1.73 1.78 -7.37
N ILE A 44 1.23 2.11 -6.18
CA ILE A 44 0.31 1.28 -5.40
C ILE A 44 -0.96 0.99 -6.19
N ASN A 45 -1.60 2.01 -6.78
CA ASN A 45 -2.81 1.83 -7.58
C ASN A 45 -2.58 0.94 -8.80
N SER A 46 -1.45 1.08 -9.49
CA SER A 46 -1.09 0.18 -10.60
C SER A 46 -0.88 -1.25 -10.12
N LEU A 47 -0.21 -1.45 -8.98
CA LEU A 47 0.00 -2.77 -8.39
C LEU A 47 -1.31 -3.41 -7.92
N TYR A 48 -2.24 -2.64 -7.36
CA TYR A 48 -3.56 -3.13 -7.00
C TYR A 48 -4.33 -3.65 -8.20
N TYR A 49 -4.40 -2.87 -9.29
CA TYR A 49 -5.06 -3.33 -10.51
C TYR A 49 -4.39 -4.61 -11.06
N GLN A 50 -3.06 -4.60 -11.15
CA GLN A 50 -2.31 -5.74 -11.68
C GLN A 50 -2.48 -7.03 -10.86
N PHE A 51 -2.47 -6.92 -9.53
CA PHE A 51 -2.61 -8.07 -8.64
C PHE A 51 -4.05 -8.55 -8.50
N PHE A 52 -4.96 -7.63 -8.18
CA PHE A 52 -6.34 -7.97 -7.83
C PHE A 52 -7.23 -8.20 -9.04
N GLU A 53 -6.94 -7.58 -10.19
CA GLU A 53 -7.80 -7.67 -11.37
C GLU A 53 -7.12 -8.36 -12.55
N ASP A 54 -5.78 -8.38 -12.65
CA ASP A 54 -5.05 -8.99 -13.77
C ASP A 54 -4.24 -10.24 -13.40
N GLU A 55 -4.36 -10.73 -12.16
CA GLU A 55 -3.74 -11.98 -11.70
C GLU A 55 -2.20 -11.99 -11.81
N LYS A 56 -1.58 -10.80 -11.85
CA LYS A 56 -0.12 -10.64 -11.96
C LYS A 56 0.54 -10.69 -10.59
N SER A 57 1.71 -11.32 -10.52
CA SER A 57 2.53 -11.29 -9.32
C SER A 57 3.03 -9.86 -9.05
N PRO A 58 2.78 -9.27 -7.86
CA PRO A 58 3.23 -7.93 -7.52
C PRO A 58 4.75 -7.83 -7.33
N ALA A 59 5.44 -8.97 -7.24
CA ALA A 59 6.89 -9.03 -7.06
C ALA A 59 7.66 -9.36 -8.35
N SER A 60 6.97 -9.52 -9.48
CA SER A 60 7.65 -9.76 -10.76
C SER A 60 8.23 -8.45 -11.32
N ASP A 61 9.39 -8.52 -11.95
CA ASP A 61 10.05 -7.35 -12.54
C ASP A 61 9.16 -6.69 -13.61
N GLU A 62 8.41 -7.48 -14.39
CA GLU A 62 7.43 -6.98 -15.37
C GLU A 62 6.36 -6.10 -14.70
N THR A 63 5.75 -6.59 -13.62
CA THR A 63 4.71 -5.87 -12.86
C THR A 63 5.26 -4.59 -12.23
N LEU A 64 6.47 -4.65 -11.66
CA LEU A 64 7.11 -3.50 -11.02
C LEU A 64 7.54 -2.44 -12.04
N LEU A 65 8.05 -2.85 -13.20
CA LEU A 65 8.38 -1.93 -14.30
C LEU A 65 7.13 -1.25 -14.85
N LYS A 66 6.02 -1.99 -14.98
CA LYS A 66 4.74 -1.40 -15.39
C LYS A 66 4.23 -0.39 -14.36
N ALA A 67 4.26 -0.73 -13.07
CA ALA A 67 3.78 0.13 -12.01
C ALA A 67 4.60 1.42 -11.87
N THR A 68 5.92 1.31 -11.99
CA THR A 68 6.81 2.49 -11.95
C THR A 68 6.64 3.37 -13.21
N ALA A 69 6.45 2.76 -14.39
CA ALA A 69 6.14 3.51 -15.60
C ALA A 69 4.80 4.27 -15.51
N ASP A 70 3.76 3.66 -14.92
CA ASP A 70 2.46 4.32 -14.69
C ASP A 70 2.57 5.51 -13.72
N ALA A 71 3.55 5.46 -12.82
CA ALA A 71 3.89 6.56 -11.92
C ALA A 71 4.79 7.64 -12.57
N GLY A 72 5.16 7.47 -13.84
CA GLY A 72 6.00 8.43 -14.58
C GLY A 72 7.50 8.29 -14.30
N ILE A 73 7.95 7.17 -13.74
CA ILE A 73 9.37 6.92 -13.46
C ILE A 73 10.06 6.47 -14.77
N PRO A 74 11.20 7.08 -15.14
CA PRO A 74 11.97 6.63 -16.30
C PRO A 74 12.40 5.17 -16.17
N GLY A 75 12.29 4.40 -17.27
CA GLY A 75 12.54 2.96 -17.26
C GLY A 75 13.95 2.57 -16.78
N ASP A 76 14.97 3.37 -17.06
CA ASP A 76 16.34 3.11 -16.60
C ASP A 76 16.50 3.33 -15.08
N GLU A 77 15.81 4.34 -14.54
CA GLU A 77 15.76 4.61 -13.09
C GLU A 77 15.02 3.48 -12.35
N ALA A 78 13.86 3.06 -12.88
CA ALA A 78 13.10 1.95 -12.34
C ALA A 78 13.90 0.64 -12.37
N ARG A 79 14.53 0.32 -13.51
CA ARG A 79 15.28 -0.92 -13.70
C ARG A 79 16.46 -1.03 -12.74
N ALA A 80 17.20 0.05 -12.50
CA ALA A 80 18.32 0.05 -11.57
C ALA A 80 17.90 -0.41 -10.16
N VAL A 81 16.74 0.03 -9.68
CA VAL A 81 16.21 -0.33 -8.35
C VAL A 81 15.55 -1.71 -8.33
N ILE A 82 14.87 -2.07 -9.42
CA ILE A 82 14.17 -3.35 -9.52
C ILE A 82 15.17 -4.50 -9.63
N GLU A 83 16.26 -4.33 -10.40
CA GLU A 83 17.30 -5.36 -10.56
C GLU A 83 18.21 -5.46 -9.33
N ASP A 84 18.53 -4.33 -8.68
CA ASP A 84 19.23 -4.34 -7.39
C ASP A 84 18.24 -4.61 -6.24
N LYS A 85 18.06 -5.90 -5.94
CA LYS A 85 17.19 -6.36 -4.84
C LYS A 85 17.70 -5.97 -3.44
N SER A 86 18.91 -5.42 -3.32
CA SER A 86 19.46 -5.00 -2.03
C SER A 86 19.11 -3.55 -1.67
N GLU A 87 18.92 -2.70 -2.68
CA GLU A 87 18.62 -1.28 -2.51
C GLU A 87 17.28 -1.07 -1.79
N GLY A 88 17.30 -0.40 -0.63
CA GLY A 88 16.10 -0.15 0.21
C GLY A 88 15.56 -1.36 0.97
N LEU A 89 16.19 -2.55 0.86
CA LEU A 89 15.70 -3.78 1.50
C LEU A 89 15.78 -3.71 3.04
N MET A 90 16.83 -3.11 3.58
CA MET A 90 16.99 -2.98 5.03
C MET A 90 16.00 -1.97 5.62
N ASP A 91 15.72 -0.89 4.89
CA ASP A 91 14.81 0.18 5.30
C ASP A 91 13.37 -0.33 5.36
N VAL A 92 12.89 -0.99 4.31
CA VAL A 92 11.54 -1.57 4.31
C VAL A 92 11.37 -2.64 5.40
N LYS A 93 12.41 -3.46 5.67
CA LYS A 93 12.38 -4.43 6.78
C LYS A 93 12.40 -3.74 8.15
N ALA A 94 13.02 -2.58 8.28
CA ALA A 94 12.98 -1.81 9.52
C ALA A 94 11.57 -1.26 9.75
N LEU A 95 10.95 -0.65 8.74
CA LEU A 95 9.58 -0.13 8.80
C LEU A 95 8.55 -1.22 9.14
N ILE A 96 8.65 -2.41 8.52
CA ILE A 96 7.76 -3.54 8.84
C ILE A 96 7.94 -3.99 10.31
N ARG A 97 9.18 -4.05 10.80
CA ARG A 97 9.48 -4.42 12.20
C ARG A 97 9.00 -3.38 13.20
N GLU A 98 9.10 -2.10 12.84
CA GLU A 98 8.57 -1.00 13.64
C GLU A 98 7.05 -1.15 13.81
N GLN A 99 6.31 -1.36 12.72
CA GLN A 99 4.86 -1.54 12.80
C GLN A 99 4.45 -2.79 13.59
N ALA A 100 5.20 -3.90 13.46
CA ALA A 100 4.98 -5.09 14.29
C ALA A 100 5.24 -4.80 15.78
N SER A 101 6.25 -3.99 16.09
CA SER A 101 6.58 -3.56 17.47
C SER A 101 5.53 -2.60 18.04
N ASN A 102 4.84 -1.85 17.18
CA ASN A 102 3.66 -1.04 17.50
C ASN A 102 2.38 -1.89 17.68
N GLY A 103 2.49 -3.23 17.64
CA GLY A 103 1.37 -4.15 17.85
C GLY A 103 0.44 -4.32 16.65
N ILE A 104 0.85 -3.87 15.46
CA ILE A 104 0.08 -4.03 14.23
C ILE A 104 0.32 -5.43 13.66
N ASP A 105 -0.74 -6.24 13.62
CA ASP A 105 -0.72 -7.63 13.15
C ASP A 105 -1.57 -7.87 11.88
N SER A 106 -2.27 -6.83 11.41
CA SER A 106 -3.25 -6.91 10.32
C SER A 106 -3.37 -5.58 9.58
N ILE A 107 -3.79 -5.64 8.31
CA ILE A 107 -4.00 -4.47 7.45
C ILE A 107 -5.41 -4.49 6.80
N PRO A 108 -5.97 -3.31 6.43
CA PRO A 108 -5.46 -1.97 6.75
C PRO A 108 -5.64 -1.62 8.24
N ASN A 109 -4.76 -0.76 8.74
CA ASN A 109 -4.80 -0.21 10.10
C ASN A 109 -4.67 1.31 9.97
N VAL A 110 -5.69 2.06 10.40
CA VAL A 110 -5.71 3.52 10.27
C VAL A 110 -5.79 4.15 11.65
N LEU A 111 -4.73 4.86 12.03
CA LEU A 111 -4.65 5.63 13.27
C LEU A 111 -5.05 7.08 13.00
N PHE A 112 -5.96 7.59 13.81
CA PHE A 112 -6.32 8.99 13.85
C PHE A 112 -5.81 9.59 15.17
N GLU A 113 -4.84 10.48 15.07
CA GLU A 113 -4.35 11.24 16.21
C GLU A 113 -5.43 12.23 16.69
N GLY A 114 -5.72 12.20 17.99
CA GLY A 114 -6.74 13.05 18.59
C GLY A 114 -6.20 13.84 19.78
N LYS A 115 -6.79 15.01 20.04
CA LYS A 115 -6.35 15.89 21.15
C LYS A 115 -6.43 15.23 22.53
N LYS A 116 -7.44 14.37 22.75
CA LYS A 116 -7.67 13.71 24.06
C LYS A 116 -7.21 12.25 24.06
N ARG A 117 -7.43 11.55 22.96
CA ARG A 117 -7.05 10.15 22.74
C ARG A 117 -6.99 9.89 21.24
N ASP A 118 -6.23 8.88 20.87
CA ASP A 118 -6.18 8.41 19.49
C ASP A 118 -7.27 7.38 19.23
N PHE A 119 -7.64 7.23 17.97
CA PHE A 119 -8.62 6.25 17.50
C PHE A 119 -7.99 5.38 16.42
N THR A 120 -8.08 4.07 16.58
CA THR A 120 -7.57 3.11 15.59
C THR A 120 -8.72 2.35 14.96
N LEU A 121 -8.79 2.36 13.63
CA LEU A 121 -9.68 1.52 12.84
C LEU A 121 -8.89 0.36 12.22
N VAL A 122 -9.25 -0.86 12.60
CA VAL A 122 -8.63 -2.11 12.12
C VAL A 122 -9.54 -2.76 11.08
N GLY A 123 -8.97 -3.07 9.92
CA GLY A 123 -9.68 -3.65 8.77
C GLY A 123 -10.28 -2.62 7.83
N ALA A 124 -10.78 -3.07 6.68
CA ALA A 124 -11.46 -2.23 5.70
C ALA A 124 -12.84 -1.84 6.23
N LYS A 125 -12.92 -0.72 6.96
CA LYS A 125 -14.16 -0.21 7.55
C LYS A 125 -15.01 0.53 6.53
N ASP A 126 -16.31 0.61 6.79
CA ASP A 126 -17.24 1.39 5.98
C ASP A 126 -17.03 2.90 6.20
N VAL A 127 -17.41 3.70 5.21
CA VAL A 127 -17.22 5.16 5.22
C VAL A 127 -17.85 5.81 6.46
N GLU A 128 -19.01 5.30 6.90
CA GLU A 128 -19.72 5.81 8.07
C GLU A 128 -18.95 5.60 9.38
N GLU A 129 -18.07 4.59 9.48
CA GLU A 129 -17.20 4.42 10.64
C GLU A 129 -16.10 5.49 10.67
N TYR A 130 -15.51 5.79 9.51
CA TYR A 130 -14.54 6.88 9.37
C TYR A 130 -15.17 8.23 9.73
N GLU A 131 -16.36 8.53 9.21
CA GLU A 131 -17.08 9.77 9.53
C GLU A 131 -17.34 9.93 11.03
N LYS A 132 -17.79 8.88 11.71
CA LYS A 132 -18.02 8.90 13.16
C LYS A 132 -16.74 9.23 13.94
N VAL A 133 -15.61 8.62 13.58
CA VAL A 133 -14.31 8.89 14.23
C VAL A 133 -13.89 10.34 14.01
N LEU A 134 -13.95 10.82 12.77
CA LEU A 134 -13.58 12.20 12.43
C LEU A 134 -14.45 13.23 13.15
N HIS A 135 -15.77 13.02 13.22
CA HIS A 135 -16.68 13.88 13.97
C HIS A 135 -16.37 13.89 15.47
N GLN A 136 -16.03 12.72 16.04
CA GLN A 136 -15.66 12.63 17.45
C GLN A 136 -14.36 13.39 17.74
N ILE A 137 -13.34 13.27 16.89
CA ILE A 137 -12.07 14.01 17.02
C ILE A 137 -12.31 15.52 16.92
N ALA A 138 -13.13 15.96 15.97
CA ALA A 138 -13.47 17.37 15.82
C ALA A 138 -14.17 17.92 17.08
N LYS A 139 -15.11 17.15 17.65
CA LYS A 139 -15.80 17.50 18.90
C LYS A 139 -14.86 17.57 20.11
N GLU A 140 -13.87 16.68 20.18
CA GLU A 140 -12.88 16.64 21.27
C GLU A 140 -11.78 17.70 21.15
N SER A 141 -11.65 18.32 19.97
CA SER A 141 -10.61 19.32 19.66
C SER A 141 -11.02 20.76 19.96
N ASN A 142 -12.33 21.04 19.93
CA ASN A 142 -12.93 22.30 20.42
C ASN A 142 -12.86 22.42 21.95
#